data_AF-A0A419SDH3-F1
#
_entry.id   AF-A0A419SDH3-F1
#
_cell.length_a   1.000
_cell.length_b   1.000
_cell.length_c   1.000
_cell.angle_alpha   90.00
_cell.angle_beta   90.00
_cell.angle_gamma   90.00
#
_symmetry.space_group_name_H-M   'P 1'
#
loop_
_entity.id
_entity.type
_entity.pdbx_description
1 polymer ?
#
loop_
_entity_poly.entity_id
_entity_poly.type
_entity_poly.pdbx_seq_one_letter_code
_entity_poly.pdbx_strand_id
1 'polypeptide(L)'
;MRKSYGNEELEEGFRIFFKPYLEGYRERVNTLYPDEHADSDIFTYMKPVHLHVLLHDSDTHLLFARDEEDGLTFIDCMAIDEDEFDHISSSSDKLMNKFVYSVSGLNDYLTVFHFSRLGEYAGISFSESNRGTLVGSARKWGVEKADDHYSAYKFSKALERAISPSIELATINTDEVLERVQDPSFQYEFGESAKAYNAGLYLAAASTAGIALENILRLIITKVFGRDKLPSKSYIIDSLLVLDRKKVLPGRLRNEVWAQNGIRNSNAHTNEDPVKKETVETLYRLINELSFFIT
;
A
#
# COMPACT_ATOMS: atom_id res chain seq x y z
N MET A 1 -21.04 7.24 -36.10
CA MET A 1 -22.27 6.44 -36.22
C MET A 1 -22.03 5.17 -35.41
N ARG A 2 -22.47 5.12 -34.14
CA ARG A 2 -22.38 3.90 -33.32
C ARG A 2 -23.32 2.88 -33.97
N LYS A 3 -22.83 1.71 -34.36
CA LYS A 3 -23.71 0.60 -34.78
C LYS A 3 -24.46 0.15 -33.52
N SER A 4 -25.77 0.30 -33.52
CA SER A 4 -26.64 -0.41 -32.59
C SER A 4 -26.57 -1.89 -32.98
N TYR A 5 -26.06 -2.73 -32.07
CA TYR A 5 -26.08 -4.19 -32.23
C TYR A 5 -27.42 -4.71 -31.71
N GLY A 6 -27.94 -5.79 -32.30
CA GLY A 6 -29.09 -6.47 -31.71
C GLY A 6 -28.69 -7.12 -30.38
N ASN A 7 -29.55 -7.02 -29.35
CA ASN A 7 -29.30 -7.62 -28.03
C ASN A 7 -28.91 -9.11 -28.14
N GLU A 8 -29.50 -9.86 -29.08
CA GLU A 8 -29.20 -11.28 -29.31
C GLU A 8 -27.73 -11.55 -29.70
N GLU A 9 -27.15 -10.71 -30.55
CA GLU A 9 -25.75 -10.85 -30.98
C GLU A 9 -24.81 -10.59 -29.80
N LEU A 10 -25.10 -9.56 -29.01
CA LEU A 10 -24.31 -9.18 -27.86
C LEU A 10 -24.38 -10.25 -26.76
N GLU A 11 -25.57 -10.79 -26.48
CA GLU A 11 -25.77 -11.89 -25.54
C GLU A 11 -24.96 -13.14 -25.93
N GLU A 12 -25.03 -13.54 -27.20
CA GLU A 12 -24.27 -14.69 -27.69
C GLU A 12 -22.76 -14.45 -27.57
N GLY A 13 -22.30 -13.22 -27.85
CA GLY A 13 -20.91 -12.83 -27.65
C GLY A 13 -20.42 -12.98 -26.21
N PHE A 14 -21.23 -12.58 -25.23
CA PHE A 14 -20.89 -12.80 -23.82
C PHE A 14 -20.85 -14.26 -23.43
N ARG A 15 -21.77 -15.08 -23.95
CA ARG A 15 -21.77 -16.54 -23.72
C ARG A 15 -20.48 -17.18 -24.25
N ILE A 16 -19.99 -16.71 -25.39
CA ILE A 16 -18.74 -17.20 -26.00
C ILE A 16 -17.50 -16.67 -25.27
N PHE A 17 -17.54 -15.43 -24.78
CA PHE A 17 -16.40 -14.79 -24.13
C PHE A 17 -16.14 -15.30 -22.71
N PHE A 18 -17.21 -15.43 -21.90
CA PHE A 18 -17.09 -15.55 -20.45
C PHE A 18 -16.35 -16.82 -20.01
N LYS A 19 -16.73 -17.97 -20.57
CA LYS A 19 -16.12 -19.25 -20.20
C LYS A 19 -14.63 -19.33 -20.55
N PRO A 20 -14.19 -19.04 -21.79
CA PRO A 20 -12.77 -19.01 -22.14
C PRO A 20 -11.95 -18.02 -21.32
N TYR A 21 -12.54 -16.88 -20.93
CA TYR A 21 -11.89 -15.90 -20.06
C TYR A 21 -11.56 -16.52 -18.69
N LEU A 22 -12.55 -17.14 -18.03
CA LEU A 22 -12.34 -17.80 -16.74
C LEU A 22 -11.36 -18.98 -16.85
N GLU A 23 -11.44 -19.76 -17.94
CA GLU A 23 -10.50 -20.84 -18.21
C GLU A 23 -9.05 -20.34 -18.31
N GLY A 24 -8.81 -19.28 -19.09
CA GLY A 24 -7.48 -18.68 -19.23
C GLY A 24 -6.95 -18.12 -17.92
N TYR A 25 -7.80 -17.45 -17.14
CA TYR A 25 -7.45 -16.94 -15.82
C TYR A 25 -7.03 -18.08 -14.86
N ARG A 26 -7.90 -19.09 -14.70
CA ARG A 26 -7.68 -20.18 -13.74
C ARG A 26 -6.49 -21.05 -14.14
N GLU A 27 -6.31 -21.34 -15.42
CA GLU A 27 -5.13 -22.05 -15.92
C GLU A 27 -3.85 -21.28 -15.58
N ARG A 28 -3.83 -19.95 -15.80
CA ARG A 28 -2.67 -19.12 -15.51
C ARG A 28 -2.30 -19.14 -14.03
N VAL A 29 -3.29 -18.95 -13.15
CA VAL A 29 -3.09 -18.99 -11.69
C VAL A 29 -2.60 -20.37 -11.23
N ASN A 30 -3.26 -21.45 -11.64
CA ASN A 30 -2.87 -22.80 -11.25
C ASN A 30 -1.47 -23.18 -11.75
N THR A 31 -1.05 -22.67 -12.91
CA THR A 31 0.24 -23.00 -13.51
C THR A 31 1.40 -22.20 -12.91
N LEU A 32 1.19 -20.90 -12.64
CA LEU A 32 2.28 -19.99 -12.25
C LEU A 32 2.19 -19.42 -10.85
N TYR A 33 0.98 -19.32 -10.27
CA TYR A 33 0.74 -18.67 -8.98
C TYR A 33 -0.03 -19.56 -7.97
N PRO A 34 0.21 -20.90 -7.90
CA PRO A 34 -0.58 -21.77 -7.05
C PRO A 34 -0.38 -21.47 -5.56
N ASP A 35 0.86 -21.15 -5.17
CA ASP A 35 1.21 -20.87 -3.78
C ASP A 35 0.66 -19.50 -3.35
N GLU A 36 0.81 -18.47 -4.19
CA GLU A 36 0.28 -17.14 -3.91
C GLU A 36 -1.24 -17.12 -3.85
N HIS A 37 -1.91 -17.99 -4.62
CA HIS A 37 -3.34 -18.18 -4.51
C HIS A 37 -3.74 -18.83 -3.18
N ALA A 38 -3.02 -19.86 -2.74
CA ALA A 38 -3.29 -20.49 -1.45
C ALA A 38 -3.15 -19.50 -0.27
N ASP A 39 -2.22 -18.54 -0.40
CA ASP A 39 -1.91 -17.53 0.62
C ASP A 39 -2.76 -16.24 0.52
N SER A 40 -3.67 -16.10 -0.47
CA SER A 40 -4.40 -14.84 -0.69
C SER A 40 -5.74 -14.96 -1.42
N ASP A 41 -6.72 -14.17 -0.99
CA ASP A 41 -8.02 -13.98 -1.67
C ASP A 41 -7.94 -13.02 -2.89
N ILE A 42 -6.77 -12.52 -3.25
CA ILE A 42 -6.62 -11.56 -4.35
C ILE A 42 -6.92 -12.16 -5.72
N PHE A 43 -6.87 -13.49 -5.87
CA PHE A 43 -7.22 -14.20 -7.09
C PHE A 43 -8.72 -14.50 -7.17
N THR A 44 -9.51 -13.44 -7.31
CA THR A 44 -10.97 -13.45 -7.10
C THR A 44 -11.74 -14.43 -7.99
N TYR A 45 -11.26 -14.72 -9.20
CA TYR A 45 -11.94 -15.59 -10.17
C TYR A 45 -11.54 -17.08 -10.07
N MET A 46 -10.78 -17.45 -9.04
CA MET A 46 -10.53 -18.86 -8.72
C MET A 46 -11.75 -19.56 -8.13
N LYS A 47 -12.64 -18.79 -7.49
CA LYS A 47 -13.95 -19.27 -7.02
C LYS A 47 -14.98 -19.12 -8.16
N PRO A 48 -16.08 -19.89 -8.14
CA PRO A 48 -17.15 -19.69 -9.10
C PRO A 48 -17.74 -18.28 -9.03
N VAL A 49 -18.08 -17.73 -10.19
CA VAL A 49 -18.61 -16.36 -10.31
C VAL A 49 -19.79 -16.27 -11.25
N HIS A 50 -20.77 -15.45 -10.90
CA HIS A 50 -21.88 -15.10 -11.77
C HIS A 50 -21.63 -13.75 -12.43
N LEU A 51 -21.67 -13.71 -13.76
CA LEU A 51 -21.59 -12.47 -14.52
C LEU A 51 -23.01 -11.94 -14.78
N HIS A 52 -23.33 -10.79 -14.20
CA HIS A 52 -24.54 -10.02 -14.52
C HIS A 52 -24.19 -8.96 -15.55
N VAL A 53 -24.90 -8.99 -16.66
CA VAL A 53 -24.71 -8.10 -17.81
C VAL A 53 -25.90 -7.15 -17.85
N LEU A 54 -25.68 -5.89 -17.47
CA LEU A 54 -26.71 -4.86 -17.56
C LEU A 54 -26.70 -4.28 -18.97
N LEU A 55 -27.79 -4.48 -19.72
CA LEU A 55 -27.95 -4.08 -21.11
C LEU A 55 -28.67 -2.72 -21.18
N HIS A 56 -27.95 -1.67 -21.53
CA HIS A 56 -28.51 -0.34 -21.80
C HIS A 56 -27.99 0.16 -23.16
N ASP A 57 -28.90 0.69 -23.99
CA ASP A 57 -28.76 1.08 -25.41
C ASP A 57 -27.37 0.87 -26.07
N SER A 58 -26.37 1.67 -25.70
CA SER A 58 -24.99 1.54 -26.21
C SER A 58 -23.90 1.28 -25.15
N ASP A 59 -24.29 1.19 -23.88
CA ASP A 59 -23.39 0.96 -22.74
C ASP A 59 -23.83 -0.27 -21.95
N THR A 60 -22.98 -1.29 -21.98
CA THR A 60 -23.16 -2.49 -21.17
C THR A 60 -22.29 -2.42 -19.92
N HIS A 61 -22.84 -2.81 -18.78
CA HIS A 61 -22.07 -2.93 -17.54
C HIS A 61 -21.94 -4.40 -17.14
N LEU A 62 -20.72 -4.79 -16.78
CA LEU A 62 -20.41 -6.14 -16.33
C LEU A 62 -20.18 -6.14 -14.82
N LEU A 63 -20.94 -6.97 -14.13
CA LEU A 63 -20.88 -7.14 -12.69
C LEU A 63 -20.57 -8.59 -12.39
N PHE A 64 -19.46 -8.84 -11.72
CA PHE A 64 -19.12 -10.18 -11.25
C PHE A 64 -19.60 -10.34 -9.80
N ALA A 65 -20.43 -11.32 -9.53
CA ALA A 65 -20.83 -11.71 -8.18
C ALA A 65 -20.20 -13.08 -7.83
N ARG A 66 -19.98 -13.33 -6.54
CA ARG A 66 -19.63 -14.68 -6.07
C ARG A 66 -20.86 -15.56 -6.16
N ASP A 67 -20.68 -16.80 -6.60
CA ASP A 67 -21.78 -17.76 -6.76
C ASP A 67 -21.32 -19.19 -6.46
N GLU A 68 -22.24 -20.13 -6.44
CA GLU A 68 -21.96 -21.57 -6.30
C GLU A 68 -21.42 -22.18 -7.60
N GLU A 69 -21.86 -21.65 -8.76
CA GLU A 69 -21.46 -22.09 -10.09
C GLU A 69 -21.16 -20.88 -11.00
N ASP A 70 -20.38 -21.10 -12.06
CA ASP A 70 -20.16 -20.04 -13.04
C ASP A 70 -21.44 -19.77 -13.83
N GLY A 71 -21.96 -18.55 -13.73
CA GLY A 71 -23.25 -18.17 -14.29
C GLY A 71 -23.20 -16.91 -15.14
N LEU A 72 -24.24 -16.73 -15.97
CA LEU A 72 -24.40 -15.56 -16.80
C LEU A 72 -25.89 -15.16 -16.83
N THR A 73 -26.18 -13.94 -16.41
CA THR A 73 -27.53 -13.36 -16.44
C THR A 73 -27.51 -12.03 -17.16
N PHE A 74 -28.47 -11.84 -18.07
CA PHE A 74 -28.70 -10.57 -18.75
C PHE A 74 -29.85 -9.84 -18.08
N ILE A 75 -29.66 -8.55 -17.83
CA ILE A 75 -30.64 -7.68 -17.20
C ILE A 75 -30.90 -6.54 -18.17
N ASP A 76 -32.14 -6.45 -18.65
CA ASP A 76 -32.57 -5.40 -19.55
C ASP A 76 -32.80 -4.10 -18.75
N CYS A 77 -31.97 -3.10 -19.04
CA CYS A 77 -32.01 -1.76 -18.44
C CYS A 77 -32.57 -0.70 -19.40
N MET A 78 -33.13 -1.07 -20.56
CA MET A 78 -33.57 -0.14 -21.61
C MET A 78 -34.71 0.81 -21.17
N ALA A 79 -35.37 0.53 -20.05
CA ALA A 79 -36.40 1.38 -19.48
C ALA A 79 -35.85 2.65 -18.79
N ILE A 80 -34.54 2.70 -18.53
CA ILE A 80 -33.86 3.83 -17.90
C ILE A 80 -33.37 4.77 -19.01
N ASP A 81 -33.55 6.07 -18.85
CA ASP A 81 -33.07 7.02 -19.84
C ASP A 81 -31.53 7.14 -19.82
N GLU A 82 -30.94 7.52 -20.96
CA GLU A 82 -29.47 7.59 -21.13
C GLU A 82 -28.83 8.59 -20.16
N ASP A 83 -29.45 9.75 -19.94
CA ASP A 83 -28.94 10.78 -19.02
C ASP A 83 -28.97 10.29 -17.55
N GLU A 84 -30.02 9.59 -17.14
CA GLU A 84 -30.14 8.97 -15.81
C GLU A 84 -29.12 7.84 -15.64
N PHE A 85 -28.95 7.00 -16.66
CA PHE A 85 -27.99 5.90 -16.64
C PHE A 85 -26.55 6.43 -16.54
N ASP A 86 -26.19 7.45 -17.32
CA ASP A 86 -24.88 8.12 -17.26
C ASP A 86 -24.66 8.83 -15.93
N HIS A 87 -25.70 9.45 -15.38
CA HIS A 87 -25.61 10.06 -14.06
C HIS A 87 -25.35 9.02 -12.98
N ILE A 88 -26.06 7.88 -13.00
CA ILE A 88 -25.84 6.77 -12.06
C ILE A 88 -24.43 6.19 -12.24
N SER A 89 -23.98 6.05 -13.50
CA SER A 89 -22.71 5.42 -13.82
C SER A 89 -21.48 6.24 -13.38
N SER A 90 -21.63 7.56 -13.37
CA SER A 90 -20.61 8.53 -12.96
C SER A 90 -20.74 9.03 -11.52
N SER A 91 -21.78 8.58 -10.80
CA SER A 91 -22.09 9.01 -9.43
C SER A 91 -21.27 8.27 -8.36
N SER A 92 -21.42 8.69 -7.10
CA SER A 92 -20.83 8.00 -5.95
C SER A 92 -21.21 6.51 -5.88
N ASP A 93 -20.32 5.65 -5.38
CA ASP A 93 -20.51 4.21 -5.21
C ASP A 93 -21.86 3.84 -4.57
N LYS A 94 -22.36 4.66 -3.63
CA LYS A 94 -23.64 4.42 -2.95
C LYS A 94 -24.84 4.46 -3.91
N LEU A 95 -24.84 5.37 -4.88
CA LEU A 95 -25.91 5.49 -5.88
C LEU A 95 -25.82 4.36 -6.89
N MET A 96 -24.62 4.03 -7.35
CA MET A 96 -24.37 2.86 -8.20
C MET A 96 -24.84 1.56 -7.53
N ASN A 97 -24.44 1.32 -6.28
CA ASN A 97 -24.84 0.11 -5.54
C ASN A 97 -26.35 0.02 -5.37
N LYS A 98 -27.02 1.15 -5.09
CA LYS A 98 -28.49 1.17 -4.98
C LYS A 98 -29.15 0.83 -6.32
N PHE A 99 -28.62 1.36 -7.42
CA PHE A 99 -29.09 1.06 -8.76
C PHE A 99 -28.91 -0.43 -9.09
N VAL A 100 -27.68 -0.94 -8.96
CA VAL A 100 -27.34 -2.35 -9.17
C VAL A 100 -28.26 -3.25 -8.35
N TYR A 101 -28.46 -2.96 -7.06
CA TYR A 101 -29.39 -3.70 -6.22
C TYR A 101 -30.83 -3.66 -6.75
N SER A 102 -31.30 -2.50 -7.20
CA SER A 102 -32.67 -2.36 -7.70
C SER A 102 -32.95 -3.16 -8.97
N VAL A 103 -31.94 -3.33 -9.84
CA VAL A 103 -32.09 -4.04 -11.12
C VAL A 103 -31.67 -5.51 -11.07
N SER A 104 -30.76 -5.88 -10.16
CA SER A 104 -30.19 -7.23 -10.08
C SER A 104 -30.47 -7.97 -8.77
N GLY A 105 -30.92 -7.27 -7.73
CA GLY A 105 -31.04 -7.81 -6.38
C GLY A 105 -29.70 -8.03 -5.65
N LEU A 106 -28.57 -7.64 -6.25
CA LEU A 106 -27.24 -7.85 -5.69
C LEU A 106 -26.87 -6.76 -4.70
N ASN A 107 -26.50 -7.16 -3.48
CA ASN A 107 -26.01 -6.26 -2.43
C ASN A 107 -24.47 -6.11 -2.43
N ASP A 108 -23.76 -7.04 -3.09
CA ASP A 108 -22.31 -7.08 -3.13
C ASP A 108 -21.85 -7.66 -4.48
N TYR A 109 -20.84 -7.04 -5.09
CA TYR A 109 -20.26 -7.46 -6.36
C TYR A 109 -18.77 -7.09 -6.42
N LEU A 110 -18.01 -7.86 -7.18
CA LEU A 110 -16.55 -7.87 -7.15
C LEU A 110 -15.91 -6.76 -7.97
N THR A 111 -16.49 -6.38 -9.12
CA THR A 111 -15.94 -5.33 -10.02
C THR A 111 -17.01 -4.86 -11.00
N VAL A 112 -16.96 -3.58 -11.40
CA VAL A 112 -17.69 -3.03 -12.57
C VAL A 112 -16.71 -2.87 -13.73
N PHE A 113 -17.06 -3.39 -14.92
CA PHE A 113 -16.42 -3.01 -16.17
C PHE A 113 -17.42 -2.27 -17.08
N HIS A 114 -16.98 -1.14 -17.65
CA HIS A 114 -17.70 -0.45 -18.72
C HIS A 114 -17.38 -1.12 -20.06
N PHE A 115 -18.41 -1.61 -20.74
CA PHE A 115 -18.26 -2.43 -21.93
C PHE A 115 -18.01 -1.64 -23.22
N SER A 116 -18.28 -0.34 -23.27
CA SER A 116 -17.94 0.51 -24.42
C SER A 116 -16.45 0.45 -24.77
N ARG A 117 -15.59 0.11 -23.79
CA ARG A 117 -14.16 -0.12 -23.98
C ARG A 117 -13.81 -1.53 -24.49
N LEU A 118 -14.68 -2.52 -24.32
CA LEU A 118 -14.40 -3.90 -24.68
C LEU A 118 -14.40 -4.10 -26.20
N GLY A 119 -15.27 -3.42 -26.95
CA GLY A 119 -15.20 -3.38 -28.41
C GLY A 119 -13.94 -2.68 -28.95
N GLU A 120 -13.41 -1.70 -28.22
CA GLU A 120 -12.21 -0.94 -28.57
C GLU A 120 -10.91 -1.71 -28.23
N TYR A 121 -10.88 -2.42 -27.09
CA TYR A 121 -9.76 -3.28 -26.69
C TYR A 121 -9.79 -4.67 -27.35
N ALA A 122 -10.98 -5.24 -27.65
CA ALA A 122 -11.12 -6.50 -28.38
C ALA A 122 -10.94 -6.33 -29.89
N GLY A 123 -10.98 -5.09 -30.40
CA GLY A 123 -10.85 -4.78 -31.83
C GLY A 123 -11.92 -5.42 -32.72
N ILE A 124 -13.01 -5.94 -32.12
CA ILE A 124 -13.97 -6.79 -32.79
C ILE A 124 -15.38 -6.30 -32.47
N SER A 125 -16.00 -5.70 -33.48
CA SER A 125 -17.46 -5.58 -33.56
C SER A 125 -18.02 -6.99 -33.61
N PHE A 126 -18.84 -7.42 -32.64
CA PHE A 126 -19.33 -8.81 -32.64
C PHE A 126 -20.09 -9.12 -33.94
N SER A 127 -19.67 -10.17 -34.65
CA SER A 127 -20.36 -10.69 -35.84
C SER A 127 -20.03 -12.17 -36.01
N GLU A 128 -20.91 -12.96 -36.64
CA GLU A 128 -20.69 -14.40 -36.86
C GLU A 128 -19.29 -14.73 -37.42
N SER A 129 -18.73 -13.86 -38.26
CA SER A 129 -17.43 -14.01 -38.91
C SER A 129 -16.20 -13.92 -37.99
N ASN A 130 -16.32 -13.48 -36.73
CA ASN A 130 -15.17 -13.27 -35.82
C ASN A 130 -15.24 -14.08 -34.51
N ARG A 131 -16.19 -15.02 -34.43
CA ARG A 131 -16.45 -15.88 -33.26
C ARG A 131 -15.20 -16.62 -32.74
N GLY A 132 -14.38 -17.16 -33.63
CA GLY A 132 -13.16 -17.89 -33.25
C GLY A 132 -12.06 -17.00 -32.67
N THR A 133 -11.93 -15.77 -33.19
CA THR A 133 -10.98 -14.78 -32.67
C THR A 133 -11.36 -14.30 -31.27
N LEU A 134 -12.67 -14.22 -30.99
CA LEU A 134 -13.17 -13.85 -29.66
C LEU A 134 -12.76 -14.85 -28.58
N VAL A 135 -12.83 -16.16 -28.83
CA VAL A 135 -12.44 -17.20 -27.87
C VAL A 135 -10.95 -17.09 -27.50
N GLY A 136 -10.08 -16.94 -28.50
CA GLY A 136 -8.63 -16.79 -28.29
C GLY A 136 -8.29 -15.52 -27.51
N SER A 137 -8.91 -14.39 -27.88
CA SER A 137 -8.73 -13.12 -27.17
C SER A 137 -9.26 -13.17 -25.74
N ALA A 138 -10.44 -13.78 -25.51
CA ALA A 138 -11.02 -13.93 -24.19
C ALA A 138 -10.09 -14.71 -23.25
N ARG A 139 -9.55 -15.85 -23.70
CA ARG A 139 -8.58 -16.62 -22.92
C ARG A 139 -7.33 -15.79 -22.60
N LYS A 140 -6.79 -15.08 -23.59
CA LYS A 140 -5.61 -14.21 -23.40
C LYS A 140 -5.87 -13.13 -22.34
N TRP A 141 -7.05 -12.54 -22.33
CA TRP A 141 -7.41 -11.52 -21.34
C TRP A 141 -7.60 -12.09 -19.94
N GLY A 142 -8.10 -13.32 -19.83
CA GLY A 142 -8.11 -14.05 -18.56
C GLY A 142 -6.70 -14.19 -18.00
N VAL A 143 -5.74 -14.56 -18.86
CA VAL A 143 -4.31 -14.64 -18.50
C VAL A 143 -3.76 -13.28 -18.05
N GLU A 144 -4.00 -12.22 -18.82
CA GLU A 144 -3.53 -10.86 -18.48
C GLU A 144 -4.10 -10.39 -17.14
N LYS A 145 -5.37 -10.66 -16.85
CA LYS A 145 -5.98 -10.29 -15.57
C LYS A 145 -5.40 -11.07 -14.39
N ALA A 146 -5.02 -12.32 -14.57
CA ALA A 146 -4.32 -13.09 -13.54
C ALA A 146 -2.95 -12.47 -13.23
N ASP A 147 -2.22 -12.03 -14.24
CA ASP A 147 -0.92 -11.35 -14.10
C ASP A 147 -1.06 -9.99 -13.38
N ASP A 148 -2.15 -9.24 -13.64
CA ASP A 148 -2.48 -8.02 -12.91
C ASP A 148 -2.74 -8.29 -11.43
N HIS A 149 -3.53 -9.32 -11.11
CA HIS A 149 -3.83 -9.70 -9.72
C HIS A 149 -2.56 -10.16 -8.98
N TYR A 150 -1.68 -10.88 -9.66
CA TYR A 150 -0.37 -11.24 -9.11
C TYR A 150 0.53 -10.02 -8.87
N SER A 151 0.50 -9.03 -9.77
CA SER A 151 1.23 -7.78 -9.58
C SER A 151 0.74 -7.01 -8.35
N ALA A 152 -0.59 -6.97 -8.15
CA ALA A 152 -1.19 -6.42 -6.94
C ALA A 152 -0.81 -7.21 -5.68
N TYR A 153 -0.76 -8.55 -5.75
CA TYR A 153 -0.33 -9.41 -4.63
C TYR A 153 1.09 -9.08 -4.19
N LYS A 154 2.01 -9.00 -5.15
CA LYS A 154 3.42 -8.64 -4.90
C LYS A 154 3.54 -7.29 -4.24
N PHE A 155 2.79 -6.31 -4.73
CA PHE A 155 2.78 -4.98 -4.14
C PHE A 155 2.27 -5.02 -2.69
N SER A 156 1.13 -5.67 -2.43
CA SER A 156 0.59 -5.80 -1.07
C SER A 156 1.55 -6.52 -0.13
N LYS A 157 2.22 -7.59 -0.57
CA LYS A 157 3.23 -8.29 0.25
C LYS A 157 4.47 -7.44 0.51
N ALA A 158 4.94 -6.69 -0.48
CA ALA A 158 6.03 -5.74 -0.30
C ALA A 158 5.65 -4.64 0.70
N LEU A 159 4.41 -4.16 0.62
CA LEU A 159 3.86 -3.16 1.53
C LEU A 159 3.70 -3.72 2.95
N GLU A 160 3.14 -4.92 3.14
CA GLU A 160 3.05 -5.59 4.45
C GLU A 160 4.42 -5.74 5.11
N ARG A 161 5.43 -6.18 4.34
CA ARG A 161 6.82 -6.27 4.81
C ARG A 161 7.40 -4.89 5.15
N ALA A 162 7.05 -3.86 4.40
CA ALA A 162 7.46 -2.48 4.69
C ALA A 162 6.72 -1.87 5.89
N ILE A 163 5.48 -2.32 6.18
CA ILE A 163 4.61 -1.83 7.27
C ILE A 163 4.86 -2.55 8.61
N SER A 164 5.51 -3.72 8.61
CA SER A 164 6.11 -4.30 9.83
C SER A 164 7.63 -4.08 9.86
N PRO A 165 8.12 -2.83 9.87
CA PRO A 165 9.54 -2.59 9.83
C PRO A 165 10.19 -3.12 11.12
N SER A 166 11.28 -3.85 10.94
CA SER A 166 12.10 -4.34 12.06
C SER A 166 12.69 -3.15 12.82
N ILE A 167 13.00 -3.34 14.10
CA ILE A 167 13.85 -2.41 14.86
C ILE A 167 15.34 -2.76 14.74
N GLU A 168 15.68 -3.90 14.11
CA GLU A 168 17.06 -4.30 13.86
C GLU A 168 17.71 -3.39 12.83
N LEU A 169 18.85 -2.80 13.20
CA LEU A 169 19.63 -1.93 12.33
C LEU A 169 20.88 -2.66 11.86
N ALA A 170 21.18 -2.62 10.55
CA ALA A 170 22.39 -3.28 10.02
C ALA A 170 23.71 -2.69 10.55
N THR A 171 23.68 -1.45 11.04
CA THR A 171 24.88 -0.69 11.44
C THR A 171 25.26 -0.83 12.91
N ILE A 172 24.34 -1.27 13.78
CA ILE A 172 24.54 -1.35 15.23
C ILE A 172 23.69 -2.48 15.83
N ASN A 173 24.09 -2.99 17.00
CA ASN A 173 23.27 -3.95 17.75
C ASN A 173 22.15 -3.22 18.51
N THR A 174 20.94 -3.18 17.95
CA THR A 174 19.78 -2.49 18.54
C THR A 174 19.48 -3.02 19.94
N ASP A 175 19.43 -4.35 20.12
CA ASP A 175 19.05 -4.96 21.39
C ASP A 175 20.00 -4.54 22.51
N GLU A 176 21.30 -4.55 22.24
CA GLU A 176 22.32 -4.15 23.22
C GLU A 176 22.17 -2.68 23.64
N VAL A 177 21.78 -1.79 22.71
CA VAL A 177 21.49 -0.38 23.04
C VAL A 177 20.25 -0.28 23.93
N LEU A 178 19.16 -0.98 23.58
CA LEU A 178 17.91 -0.94 24.34
C LEU A 178 18.07 -1.53 25.75
N GLU A 179 18.85 -2.60 25.88
CA GLU A 179 19.18 -3.27 27.14
C GLU A 179 20.07 -2.43 28.05
N ARG A 180 20.98 -1.60 27.51
CA ARG A 180 21.79 -0.68 28.32
C ARG A 180 21.00 0.50 28.85
N VAL A 181 20.11 1.08 28.03
CA VAL A 181 19.42 2.33 28.38
C VAL A 181 18.21 2.10 29.29
N GLN A 182 17.44 1.04 29.07
CA GLN A 182 16.28 0.62 29.89
C GLN A 182 15.30 1.75 30.27
N ASP A 183 15.11 2.75 29.39
CA ASP A 183 14.16 3.84 29.59
C ASP A 183 13.01 3.73 28.57
N PRO A 184 11.73 3.65 29.00
CA PRO A 184 10.60 3.43 28.09
C PRO A 184 10.46 4.51 27.01
N SER A 185 10.70 5.78 27.36
CA SER A 185 10.60 6.89 26.40
C SER A 185 11.72 6.81 25.36
N PHE A 186 12.94 6.50 25.78
CA PHE A 186 14.05 6.25 24.85
C PHE A 186 13.76 5.05 23.94
N GLN A 187 13.33 3.91 24.50
CA GLN A 187 13.07 2.68 23.74
C GLN A 187 12.00 2.89 22.66
N TYR A 188 10.93 3.63 23.00
CA TYR A 188 9.88 3.99 22.05
C TYR A 188 10.44 4.83 20.88
N GLU A 189 11.10 5.96 21.18
CA GLU A 189 11.60 6.87 20.14
C GLU A 189 12.69 6.22 19.27
N PHE A 190 13.58 5.45 19.89
CA PHE A 190 14.63 4.73 19.16
C PHE A 190 14.04 3.63 18.27
N GLY A 191 13.05 2.88 18.77
CA GLY A 191 12.34 1.86 18.01
C GLY A 191 11.58 2.43 16.83
N GLU A 192 10.80 3.49 17.03
CA GLU A 192 10.07 4.17 15.94
C GLU A 192 11.01 4.78 14.91
N SER A 193 12.17 5.28 15.34
CA SER A 193 13.21 5.72 14.41
C SER A 193 13.75 4.57 13.55
N ALA A 194 14.11 3.44 14.17
CA ALA A 194 14.66 2.28 13.46
C ALA A 194 13.66 1.71 12.45
N LYS A 195 12.38 1.66 12.84
CA LYS A 195 11.26 1.30 11.96
C LYS A 195 11.20 2.20 10.73
N ALA A 196 11.18 3.51 10.93
CA ALA A 196 11.14 4.49 9.84
C ALA A 196 12.36 4.36 8.92
N TYR A 197 13.55 4.11 9.48
CA TYR A 197 14.77 3.91 8.71
C TYR A 197 14.69 2.66 7.82
N ASN A 198 14.23 1.53 8.36
CA ASN A 198 14.07 0.29 7.61
C ASN A 198 12.98 0.37 6.53
N ALA A 199 12.02 1.29 6.68
CA ALA A 199 11.03 1.63 5.66
C ALA A 199 11.53 2.66 4.62
N GLY A 200 12.78 3.13 4.71
CA GLY A 200 13.34 4.15 3.80
C GLY A 200 12.88 5.59 4.08
N LEU A 201 12.18 5.83 5.20
CA LEU A 201 11.63 7.13 5.60
C LEU A 201 12.67 7.94 6.41
N TYR A 202 13.78 8.31 5.77
CA TYR A 202 14.96 8.88 6.47
C TYR A 202 14.71 10.20 7.20
N LEU A 203 13.79 11.05 6.70
CA LEU A 203 13.42 12.29 7.39
C LEU A 203 12.70 12.00 8.72
N ALA A 204 11.74 11.07 8.70
CA ALA A 204 11.04 10.63 9.89
C ALA A 204 12.03 9.95 10.86
N ALA A 205 12.87 9.05 10.34
CA ALA A 205 13.89 8.37 11.13
C ALA A 205 14.83 9.35 11.85
N ALA A 206 15.37 10.36 11.14
CA ALA A 206 16.24 11.37 11.73
C ALA A 206 15.53 12.23 12.79
N SER A 207 14.26 12.57 12.55
CA SER A 207 13.47 13.37 13.49
C SER A 207 13.26 12.62 14.81
N THR A 208 12.83 11.36 14.74
CA THR A 208 12.58 10.51 15.92
C THR A 208 13.89 10.12 16.63
N ALA A 209 14.95 9.82 15.89
CA ALA A 209 16.28 9.59 16.49
C ALA A 209 16.83 10.84 17.18
N GLY A 210 16.48 12.04 16.70
CA GLY A 210 16.81 13.30 17.37
C GLY A 210 16.17 13.41 18.76
N ILE A 211 14.95 12.88 18.93
CA ILE A 211 14.27 12.81 20.23
C ILE A 211 14.94 11.73 21.10
N ALA A 212 15.29 10.58 20.54
CA ALA A 212 16.05 9.56 21.27
C ALA A 212 17.41 10.10 21.77
N LEU A 213 18.11 10.90 20.95
CA LEU A 213 19.35 11.60 21.34
C LEU A 213 19.11 12.62 22.47
N GLU A 214 18.00 13.35 22.43
CA GLU A 214 17.60 14.25 23.51
C GLU A 214 17.40 13.49 24.83
N ASN A 215 16.67 12.38 24.78
CA ASN A 215 16.37 11.53 25.93
C ASN A 215 17.66 10.94 26.52
N ILE A 216 18.55 10.38 25.70
CA ILE A 216 19.77 9.75 26.22
C ILE A 216 20.71 10.76 26.90
N LEU A 217 20.84 11.99 26.38
CA LEU A 217 21.63 13.04 27.03
C LEU A 217 21.06 13.42 28.41
N ARG A 218 19.73 13.52 28.53
CA ARG A 218 19.05 13.79 29.81
C ARG A 218 19.21 12.64 30.80
N LEU A 219 19.19 11.40 30.33
CA LEU A 219 19.46 10.22 31.15
C LEU A 219 20.91 10.25 31.67
N ILE A 220 21.89 10.60 30.83
CA ILE A 220 23.29 10.78 31.26
C ILE A 220 23.38 11.87 32.36
N ILE A 221 22.75 13.03 32.18
CA ILE A 221 22.73 14.09 33.21
C ILE A 221 22.13 13.56 34.52
N THR A 222 21.00 12.86 34.43
CA THR A 222 20.31 12.30 35.59
C THR A 222 21.17 11.28 36.33
N LYS A 223 21.85 10.40 35.59
CA LYS A 223 22.75 9.37 36.13
C LYS A 223 23.97 9.99 36.83
N VAL A 224 24.60 10.99 36.20
CA VAL A 224 25.87 11.55 36.67
C VAL A 224 25.67 12.62 37.75
N PHE A 225 24.60 13.41 37.66
CA PHE A 225 24.41 14.59 38.52
C PHE A 225 23.11 14.63 39.31
N GLY A 226 22.14 13.76 39.00
CA GLY A 226 20.80 13.81 39.56
C GLY A 226 19.81 14.62 38.72
N ARG A 227 18.51 14.38 38.95
CA ARG A 227 17.41 15.00 38.19
C ARG A 227 17.32 16.52 38.35
N ASP A 228 17.80 17.07 39.47
CA ASP A 228 17.79 18.50 39.76
C ASP A 228 18.73 19.31 38.85
N LYS A 229 19.65 18.65 38.13
CA LYS A 229 20.54 19.29 37.16
C LYS A 229 20.04 19.26 35.73
N LEU A 230 18.84 18.74 35.50
CA LEU A 230 18.22 18.79 34.18
C LEU A 230 17.92 20.24 33.77
N PRO A 231 18.17 20.62 32.50
CA PRO A 231 17.74 21.91 32.00
C PRO A 231 16.22 22.03 31.99
N SER A 232 15.73 23.27 32.16
CA SER A 232 14.30 23.58 32.12
C SER A 232 13.68 23.34 30.74
N LYS A 233 14.46 23.56 29.68
CA LYS A 233 14.11 23.22 28.30
C LYS A 233 14.61 21.81 27.98
N SER A 234 13.89 21.10 27.12
CA SER A 234 14.23 19.72 26.82
C SER A 234 15.26 19.58 25.69
N TYR A 235 15.50 20.62 24.87
CA TYR A 235 16.33 20.53 23.67
C TYR A 235 17.73 19.92 23.89
N ILE A 236 18.23 19.23 22.84
CA ILE A 236 19.57 18.62 22.79
C ILE A 236 20.64 19.59 23.28
N ILE A 237 20.58 20.85 22.83
CA ILE A 237 21.61 21.83 23.12
C ILE A 237 21.71 22.19 24.60
N ASP A 238 20.58 22.29 25.28
CA ASP A 238 20.54 22.63 26.70
C ASP A 238 21.18 21.51 27.53
N SER A 239 20.90 20.25 27.16
CA SER A 239 21.51 19.08 27.79
C SER A 239 23.01 18.99 27.51
N LEU A 240 23.42 19.28 26.27
CA LEU A 240 24.83 19.26 25.87
C LEU A 240 25.66 20.29 26.65
N LEU A 241 25.13 21.50 26.86
CA LEU A 241 25.81 22.55 27.64
C LEU A 241 26.05 22.14 29.10
N VAL A 242 25.13 21.40 29.71
CA VAL A 242 25.31 20.86 31.07
C VAL A 242 26.45 19.86 31.10
N LEU A 243 26.46 18.92 30.16
CA LEU A 243 27.48 17.87 30.05
C LEU A 243 28.87 18.43 29.72
N ASP A 244 28.95 19.46 28.87
CA ASP A 244 30.21 20.12 28.47
C ASP A 244 30.87 20.88 29.63
N ARG A 245 30.09 21.66 30.40
CA ARG A 245 30.59 22.39 31.59
C ARG A 245 31.26 21.47 32.61
N LYS A 246 30.82 20.22 32.66
CA LYS A 246 31.32 19.21 33.59
C LYS A 246 32.29 18.21 32.94
N LYS A 247 32.62 18.40 31.66
CA LYS A 247 33.54 17.55 30.87
C LYS A 247 33.18 16.06 30.91
N VAL A 248 31.88 15.74 30.87
CA VAL A 248 31.40 14.34 30.89
C VAL A 248 31.71 13.65 29.56
N LEU A 249 31.43 14.35 28.46
CA LEU A 249 31.63 13.82 27.11
C LEU A 249 33.03 14.17 26.59
N PRO A 250 33.73 13.22 25.95
CA PRO A 250 34.90 13.50 25.14
C PRO A 250 34.61 14.54 24.05
N GLY A 251 35.63 15.34 23.69
CA GLY A 251 35.48 16.41 22.70
C GLY A 251 34.93 15.94 21.34
N ARG A 252 35.28 14.72 20.91
CA ARG A 252 34.73 14.11 19.68
C ARG A 252 33.21 13.94 19.78
N LEU A 253 32.73 13.20 20.77
CA LEU A 253 31.30 12.95 20.99
C LEU A 253 30.51 14.25 21.13
N ARG A 254 31.06 15.22 21.86
CA ARG A 254 30.46 16.55 22.00
C ARG A 254 30.27 17.22 20.63
N ASN A 255 31.29 17.21 19.78
CA ASN A 255 31.23 17.85 18.46
C ASN A 255 30.22 17.13 17.55
N GLU A 256 30.12 15.80 17.66
CA GLU A 256 29.11 15.01 16.93
C GLU A 256 27.68 15.34 17.37
N VAL A 257 27.42 15.49 18.67
CA VAL A 257 26.10 15.94 19.17
C VAL A 257 25.76 17.33 18.64
N TRP A 258 26.72 18.26 18.63
CA TRP A 258 26.53 19.59 18.05
C TRP A 258 26.15 19.54 16.57
N ALA A 259 26.85 18.72 15.78
CA ALA A 259 26.57 18.55 14.36
C ALA A 259 25.17 17.97 14.12
N GLN A 260 24.78 16.95 14.88
CA GLN A 260 23.48 16.30 14.75
C GLN A 260 22.32 17.21 15.18
N ASN A 261 22.52 18.08 16.18
CA ASN A 261 21.55 19.11 16.53
C ASN A 261 21.30 20.10 15.38
N GLY A 262 22.36 20.48 14.66
CA GLY A 262 22.23 21.32 13.46
C GLY A 262 21.42 20.64 12.35
N ILE A 263 21.65 19.35 12.14
CA ILE A 263 20.91 18.53 11.17
C ILE A 263 19.44 18.40 11.56
N ARG A 264 19.12 18.11 12.84
CA ARG A 264 17.73 18.04 13.32
C ARG A 264 16.97 19.35 13.08
N ASN A 265 17.59 20.49 13.40
CA ASN A 265 16.98 21.80 13.19
C ASN A 265 16.79 22.11 11.70
N SER A 266 17.74 21.72 10.86
CA SER A 266 17.62 21.81 9.40
C SER A 266 16.47 20.96 8.86
N ASN A 267 16.27 19.76 9.41
CA ASN A 267 15.23 18.82 8.97
C ASN A 267 13.81 19.21 9.44
N ALA A 268 13.71 19.98 10.54
CA ALA A 268 12.44 20.47 11.08
C ALA A 268 11.87 21.69 10.30
N HIS A 269 12.67 22.27 9.41
CA HIS A 269 12.26 23.35 8.51
C HIS A 269 12.35 22.86 7.07
N THR A 270 11.45 23.32 6.19
CA THR A 270 11.42 22.92 4.77
C THR A 270 12.71 23.31 4.06
N ASN A 271 13.68 22.39 4.05
CA ASN A 271 14.85 22.44 3.18
C ASN A 271 14.61 21.50 1.99
N GLU A 272 15.01 21.94 0.80
CA GLU A 272 14.85 21.19 -0.45
C GLU A 272 15.72 19.92 -0.50
N ASP A 273 16.77 19.87 0.33
CA ASP A 273 17.71 18.74 0.37
C ASP A 273 17.15 17.55 1.17
N PRO A 274 17.05 16.35 0.57
CA PRO A 274 16.57 15.17 1.27
C PRO A 274 17.58 14.67 2.31
N VAL A 275 17.07 14.21 3.45
CA VAL A 275 17.87 13.54 4.48
C VAL A 275 18.42 12.24 3.92
N LYS A 276 19.76 12.11 3.94
CA LYS A 276 20.46 10.93 3.40
C LYS A 276 20.54 9.83 4.44
N LYS A 277 20.55 8.57 3.99
CA LYS A 277 20.69 7.37 4.81
C LYS A 277 21.89 7.45 5.77
N GLU A 278 23.05 7.88 5.26
CA GLU A 278 24.31 7.96 6.01
C GLU A 278 24.23 8.96 7.18
N THR A 279 23.34 9.94 7.07
CA THR A 279 23.10 10.93 8.13
C THR A 279 22.44 10.25 9.33
N VAL A 280 21.43 9.42 9.07
CA VAL A 280 20.71 8.65 10.10
C VAL A 280 21.62 7.59 10.72
N GLU A 281 22.41 6.88 9.90
CA GLU A 281 23.39 5.90 10.40
C GLU A 281 24.42 6.53 11.35
N THR A 282 24.85 7.76 11.06
CA THR A 282 25.77 8.50 11.94
C THR A 282 25.10 8.86 13.27
N LEU A 283 23.82 9.22 13.25
CA LEU A 283 23.06 9.49 14.47
C LEU A 283 22.87 8.22 15.32
N TYR A 284 22.63 7.06 14.70
CA TYR A 284 22.54 5.78 15.41
C TYR A 284 23.87 5.36 16.06
N ARG A 285 25.00 5.54 15.36
CA ARG A 285 26.33 5.29 15.95
C ARG A 285 26.58 6.17 17.17
N LEU A 286 26.24 7.46 17.07
CA LEU A 286 26.35 8.39 18.20
C LEU A 286 25.49 7.96 19.40
N ILE A 287 24.23 7.58 19.17
CA ILE A 287 23.34 7.08 20.24
C ILE A 287 23.91 5.81 20.88
N ASN A 288 24.41 4.87 20.08
CA ASN A 288 25.05 3.65 20.58
C ASN A 288 26.26 3.99 21.47
N GLU A 289 27.14 4.90 21.04
CA GLU A 289 28.29 5.33 21.85
C GLU A 289 27.88 6.04 23.15
N LEU A 290 26.82 6.85 23.11
CA LEU A 290 26.29 7.52 24.31
C LEU A 290 25.63 6.53 25.29
N SER A 291 25.11 5.39 24.82
CA SER A 291 24.50 4.37 25.69
C SER A 291 25.45 3.82 26.74
N PHE A 292 26.77 3.82 26.48
CA PHE A 292 27.78 3.37 27.44
C PHE A 292 27.90 4.24 28.69
N PHE A 293 27.38 5.47 28.66
CA PHE A 293 27.37 6.37 29.81
C PHE A 293 26.19 6.13 30.78
N ILE A 294 25.27 5.21 30.44
CA ILE A 294 24.09 4.90 31.26
C ILE A 294 24.34 3.74 32.24
N THR A 295 25.21 2.81 31.87
CA THR A 295 25.72 1.71 32.72
C THR A 295 26.35 2.26 34.00
#